data_AF-A0A4R2K6T4-F1
#
_entry.id   AF-A0A4R2K6T4-F1
#
_cell.length_a   1.000
_cell.length_b   1.000
_cell.length_c   1.000
_cell.angle_alpha   90.00
_cell.angle_beta   90.00
_cell.angle_gamma   90.00
#
_symmetry.space_group_name_H-M   'P 1'
#
loop_
_entity.id
_entity.type
_entity.pdbx_description
1 polymer ?
#
loop_
_entity_poly.entity_id
_entity_poly.type
_entity_poly.pdbx_seq_one_letter_code
_entity_poly.pdbx_strand_id
1 'polypeptide(L)'
;MDDNPGESFASKQRLISWINDNTSRGKVREGILTRYKIKHPDHFENGIWQARYFSYFVYYAKELLTDETFVKKKEIAEKFQNSFKNEQWYWQAVAVLGAKLLEYLYDMNALQTDIAKTYVRQIKLSRQLLKSIGRITGRVAKNYGENYGYSNAEEVKEAILAIKQSIEETFKQQMKMSYEIFKSQKEYQIYLVYRREIKNEISQIYSEGLQLNNPPHLALTGK
;
A
#
# COMPACT_ATOMS: atom_id res chain seq x y z
N MET A 1 -6.28 0.14 10.18
CA MET A 1 -5.44 1.28 10.58
C MET A 1 -6.32 2.51 10.66
N ASP A 2 -6.99 2.68 11.80
CA ASP A 2 -7.59 3.98 12.13
C ASP A 2 -6.47 4.87 12.70
N ASP A 3 -6.50 6.16 12.40
CA ASP A 3 -5.61 7.16 13.02
C ASP A 3 -6.11 7.43 14.44
N ASN A 4 -6.02 6.44 15.33
CA ASN A 4 -6.37 6.59 16.73
C ASN A 4 -5.15 7.20 17.47
N PRO A 5 -5.25 8.39 18.08
CA PRO A 5 -4.11 9.10 18.69
C PRO A 5 -3.47 8.38 19.89
N GLY A 6 -4.05 7.26 20.34
CA GLY A 6 -3.61 6.51 21.51
C GLY A 6 -2.70 5.29 21.24
N GLU A 7 -2.40 4.93 20.00
CA GLU A 7 -1.68 3.67 19.73
C GLU A 7 -0.15 3.80 19.64
N SER A 8 0.52 2.85 20.30
CA SER A 8 1.96 2.58 20.28
C SER A 8 2.51 2.23 18.89
N PHE A 9 1.67 2.19 17.84
CA PHE A 9 2.02 1.72 16.50
C PHE A 9 2.12 2.84 15.46
N ALA A 10 2.94 2.63 14.42
CA ALA A 10 3.15 3.58 13.34
C ALA A 10 1.87 3.76 12.52
N SER A 11 1.53 5.00 12.18
CA SER A 11 0.35 5.29 11.38
C SER A 11 0.51 4.85 9.92
N LYS A 12 -0.62 4.62 9.25
CA LYS A 12 -0.66 4.29 7.82
C LYS A 12 0.03 5.34 6.96
N GLN A 13 -0.18 6.61 7.26
CA GLN A 13 0.38 7.75 6.52
C GLN A 13 1.90 7.77 6.67
N ARG A 14 2.42 7.43 7.86
CA ARG A 14 3.85 7.29 8.09
C ARG A 14 4.42 6.14 7.27
N LEU A 15 3.77 4.97 7.26
CA LEU A 15 4.17 3.84 6.42
C LEU A 15 4.23 4.26 4.93
N ILE A 16 3.15 4.86 4.41
CA ILE A 16 3.07 5.32 3.01
C ILE A 16 4.16 6.36 2.69
N SER A 17 4.51 7.24 3.63
CA SER A 17 5.53 8.27 3.41
C SER A 17 6.94 7.71 3.24
N TRP A 18 7.22 6.53 3.81
CA TRP A 18 8.50 5.84 3.68
C TRP A 18 8.55 4.92 2.46
N ILE A 19 7.41 4.33 2.09
CA ILE A 19 7.28 3.49 0.89
C ILE A 19 7.56 4.28 -0.39
N ASN A 20 6.92 5.44 -0.54
CA ASN A 20 7.09 6.30 -1.72
C ASN A 20 8.31 7.20 -1.60
N ASP A 21 8.80 7.67 -2.75
CA ASP A 21 9.73 8.80 -2.78
C ASP A 21 9.04 10.04 -2.19
N ASN A 22 9.78 10.81 -1.42
CA ASN A 22 9.29 12.05 -0.82
C ASN A 22 10.12 13.23 -1.29
N THR A 23 9.48 14.18 -1.96
CA THR A 23 10.12 15.42 -2.41
C THR A 23 9.86 16.52 -1.40
N SER A 24 10.92 17.09 -0.83
CA SER A 24 10.84 18.22 0.08
C SER A 24 11.92 19.24 -0.26
N ARG A 25 11.52 20.50 -0.48
CA ARG A 25 12.42 21.62 -0.81
C ARG A 25 13.37 21.30 -1.97
N GLY A 26 12.85 20.68 -3.04
CA GLY A 26 13.63 20.30 -4.23
C GLY A 26 14.53 19.08 -4.08
N LYS A 27 14.65 18.50 -2.87
CA LYS A 27 15.40 17.25 -2.65
C LYS A 27 14.45 16.07 -2.64
N VAL A 28 14.79 15.02 -3.39
CA VAL A 28 14.05 13.75 -3.40
C VAL A 28 14.70 12.79 -2.41
N ARG A 29 13.93 12.32 -1.44
CA ARG A 29 14.30 11.17 -0.61
C ARG A 29 13.72 9.93 -1.26
N GLU A 30 14.59 9.02 -1.69
CA GLU A 30 14.19 7.71 -2.20
C GLU A 30 13.44 6.90 -1.13
N GLY A 31 12.27 6.39 -1.51
CA GLY A 31 11.47 5.46 -0.74
C GLY A 31 11.92 4.01 -0.92
N ILE A 32 11.21 3.13 -0.21
CA ILE A 32 11.47 1.69 -0.24
C ILE A 32 11.37 1.13 -1.66
N LEU A 33 10.39 1.60 -2.46
CA LEU A 33 10.16 1.10 -3.82
C LEU A 33 11.34 1.37 -4.76
N THR A 34 11.83 2.61 -4.79
CA THR A 34 12.98 3.01 -5.60
C THR A 34 14.23 2.27 -5.17
N ARG A 35 14.49 2.17 -3.86
CA ARG A 35 15.64 1.44 -3.33
C ARG A 35 15.58 -0.06 -3.61
N TYR A 36 14.40 -0.67 -3.49
CA TYR A 36 14.22 -2.09 -3.78
C TYR A 36 14.56 -2.41 -5.24
N LYS A 37 14.09 -1.59 -6.18
CA LYS A 37 14.42 -1.75 -7.61
C LYS A 37 15.92 -1.64 -7.87
N ILE A 38 16.60 -0.69 -7.24
CA ILE A 38 18.05 -0.48 -7.40
C ILE A 38 18.84 -1.65 -6.79
N LYS A 39 18.43 -2.13 -5.60
CA LYS A 39 19.15 -3.19 -4.88
C LYS A 39 18.89 -4.59 -5.43
N HIS A 40 17.72 -4.82 -6.03
CA HIS A 40 17.28 -6.13 -6.53
C HIS A 40 16.88 -6.11 -8.01
N PRO A 41 17.79 -5.74 -8.93
CA PRO A 41 17.49 -5.70 -10.36
C PRO A 41 17.16 -7.09 -10.93
N ASP A 42 17.68 -8.16 -10.33
CA ASP A 42 17.46 -9.56 -10.67
C ASP A 42 16.03 -10.06 -10.39
N HIS A 43 15.25 -9.30 -9.60
CA HIS A 43 13.83 -9.57 -9.39
C HIS A 43 12.94 -9.11 -10.56
N PHE A 44 13.55 -8.49 -11.58
CA PHE A 44 12.89 -7.97 -12.77
C PHE A 44 13.44 -8.69 -14.00
N GLU A 45 12.55 -9.33 -14.77
CA GLU A 45 12.89 -9.98 -16.03
C GLU A 45 12.42 -9.09 -17.17
N ASN A 46 13.36 -8.62 -18.01
CA ASN A 46 13.08 -7.65 -19.09
C ASN A 46 12.34 -6.39 -18.58
N GLY A 47 12.65 -5.94 -17.36
CA GLY A 47 12.00 -4.79 -16.73
C GLY A 47 10.63 -5.10 -16.11
N ILE A 48 10.11 -6.32 -16.25
CA ILE A 48 8.86 -6.78 -15.64
C ILE A 48 9.15 -7.45 -14.30
N TRP A 49 8.50 -6.99 -13.24
CA TRP A 49 8.67 -7.55 -11.92
C TRP A 49 8.04 -8.93 -11.78
N GLN A 50 8.75 -9.86 -11.13
CA GLN A 50 8.30 -11.23 -10.97
C GLN A 50 7.63 -11.43 -9.59
N ALA A 51 6.36 -11.84 -9.60
CA ALA A 51 5.52 -11.93 -8.40
C ALA A 51 6.06 -12.86 -7.30
N ARG A 52 6.88 -13.85 -7.66
CA ARG A 52 7.56 -14.76 -6.73
C ARG A 52 8.47 -14.05 -5.73
N TYR A 53 8.92 -12.83 -6.02
CA TYR A 53 9.79 -12.06 -5.11
C TYR A 53 9.00 -11.16 -4.14
N PHE A 54 7.69 -11.35 -4.00
CA PHE A 54 6.88 -10.53 -3.10
C PHE A 54 7.31 -10.65 -1.63
N SER A 55 7.62 -11.86 -1.16
CA SER A 55 8.11 -12.10 0.20
C SER A 55 9.44 -11.37 0.45
N TYR A 56 10.36 -11.41 -0.51
CA TYR A 56 11.61 -10.64 -0.46
C TYR A 56 11.37 -9.13 -0.35
N PHE A 57 10.39 -8.59 -1.09
CA PHE A 57 10.04 -7.17 -0.99
C PHE A 57 9.51 -6.80 0.40
N VAL A 58 8.63 -7.63 0.97
CA VAL A 58 8.07 -7.40 2.31
C VAL A 58 9.17 -7.46 3.37
N TYR A 59 10.08 -8.44 3.26
CA TYR A 59 11.23 -8.57 4.16
C TYR A 59 12.13 -7.33 4.08
N TYR A 60 12.51 -6.93 2.86
CA TYR A 60 13.32 -5.74 2.63
C TYR A 60 12.68 -4.46 3.18
N ALA A 61 11.37 -4.31 3.00
CA ALA A 61 10.63 -3.18 3.55
C ALA A 61 10.64 -3.16 5.09
N LYS A 62 10.49 -4.33 5.73
CA LYS A 62 10.60 -4.47 7.19
C LYS A 62 11.97 -4.02 7.67
N GLU A 63 13.05 -4.55 7.08
CA GLU A 63 14.43 -4.19 7.44
C GLU A 63 14.67 -2.69 7.38
N LEU A 64 14.31 -2.04 6.26
CA LEU A 64 14.49 -0.60 6.10
C LEU A 64 13.67 0.20 7.10
N LEU A 65 12.42 -0.18 7.36
CA LEU A 65 11.55 0.56 8.27
C LEU A 65 12.00 0.46 9.73
N THR A 66 12.74 -0.59 10.08
CA THR A 66 13.35 -0.78 11.41
C THR A 66 14.79 -0.29 11.49
N ASP A 67 15.35 0.24 10.40
CA ASP A 67 16.69 0.82 10.35
C ASP A 67 16.66 2.33 10.61
N GLU A 68 17.26 2.76 11.72
CA GLU A 68 17.32 4.17 12.12
C GLU A 68 18.07 5.06 11.12
N THR A 69 19.01 4.50 10.35
CA THR A 69 19.76 5.25 9.33
C THR A 69 18.87 5.57 8.14
N PHE A 70 17.94 4.67 7.81
CA PHE A 70 16.95 4.90 6.75
C PHE A 70 15.83 5.84 7.21
N VAL A 71 15.20 5.56 8.36
CA VAL A 71 14.09 6.39 8.86
C VAL A 71 14.55 7.68 9.56
N LYS A 72 15.86 7.87 9.69
CA LYS A 72 16.58 9.04 10.22
C LYS A 72 16.37 9.34 11.71
N LYS A 73 15.59 8.52 12.42
CA LYS A 73 15.24 8.70 13.83
C LYS A 73 15.03 7.37 14.50
N LYS A 74 15.75 7.14 15.60
CA LYS A 74 15.63 5.93 16.41
C LYS A 74 14.20 5.67 16.88
N GLU A 75 13.49 6.69 17.36
CA GLU A 75 12.12 6.49 17.88
C GLU A 75 11.14 6.08 16.78
N ILE A 76 11.40 6.46 15.52
CA ILE A 76 10.58 6.01 14.39
C ILE A 76 10.85 4.54 14.07
N ALA A 77 12.12 4.13 14.07
CA ALA A 77 12.53 2.75 13.83
C ALA A 77 11.96 1.81 14.90
N GLU A 78 12.11 2.17 16.17
CA GLU A 78 11.55 1.42 17.31
C GLU A 78 10.03 1.32 17.23
N LYS A 79 9.36 2.40 16.81
CA LYS A 79 7.90 2.39 16.61
C LYS A 79 7.48 1.43 15.50
N PHE A 80 8.21 1.38 14.39
CA PHE A 80 7.97 0.36 13.36
C PHE A 80 8.25 -1.05 13.87
N GLN A 81 9.35 -1.25 14.62
CA GLN A 81 9.68 -2.54 15.21
C GLN A 81 8.57 -3.06 16.12
N ASN A 82 8.02 -2.21 16.98
CA ASN A 82 6.87 -2.54 17.82
C ASN A 82 5.61 -2.83 17.00
N SER A 83 5.41 -2.10 15.91
CA SER A 83 4.26 -2.30 15.01
C SER A 83 4.33 -3.65 14.27
N PHE A 84 5.51 -4.06 13.84
CA PHE A 84 5.71 -5.35 13.17
C PHE A 84 5.52 -6.56 14.08
N LYS A 85 5.56 -6.38 15.41
CA LYS A 85 5.21 -7.41 16.40
C LYS A 85 3.70 -7.58 16.61
N ASN A 86 2.89 -6.66 16.09
CA ASN A 86 1.44 -6.77 16.12
C ASN A 86 0.93 -7.43 14.83
N GLU A 87 0.31 -8.60 14.93
CA GLU A 87 -0.15 -9.38 13.78
C GLU A 87 -1.14 -8.61 12.88
N GLN A 88 -2.12 -7.95 13.48
CA GLN A 88 -3.13 -7.20 12.72
C GLN A 88 -2.48 -6.06 11.93
N TRP A 89 -1.59 -5.29 12.57
CA TRP A 89 -0.85 -4.22 11.94
C TRP A 89 0.08 -4.77 10.84
N TYR A 90 0.77 -5.88 11.11
CA TYR A 90 1.65 -6.55 10.15
C TYR A 90 0.92 -6.87 8.84
N TRP A 91 -0.21 -7.57 8.90
CA TRP A 91 -0.97 -7.94 7.70
C TRP A 91 -1.52 -6.71 6.96
N GLN A 92 -1.93 -5.68 7.70
CA GLN A 92 -2.34 -4.41 7.10
C GLN A 92 -1.16 -3.71 6.39
N ALA A 93 0.04 -3.75 6.98
CA ALA A 93 1.24 -3.20 6.37
C ALA A 93 1.65 -3.96 5.11
N VAL A 94 1.62 -5.30 5.12
CA VAL A 94 1.85 -6.14 3.94
C VAL A 94 0.89 -5.80 2.80
N ALA A 95 -0.40 -5.64 3.11
CA ALA A 95 -1.40 -5.26 2.12
C ALA A 95 -1.11 -3.87 1.50
N VAL A 96 -0.72 -2.90 2.34
CA VAL A 96 -0.32 -1.55 1.87
C VAL A 96 0.94 -1.62 1.02
N LEU A 97 1.95 -2.38 1.43
CA LEU A 97 3.19 -2.61 0.68
C LEU A 97 2.89 -3.19 -0.70
N GLY A 98 2.10 -4.27 -0.78
CA GLY A 98 1.71 -4.88 -2.05
C GLY A 98 0.93 -3.92 -2.96
N ALA A 99 -0.05 -3.20 -2.41
CA ALA A 99 -0.81 -2.21 -3.19
C ALA A 99 0.09 -1.10 -3.76
N LYS A 100 1.02 -0.60 -2.94
CA LYS A 100 1.97 0.45 -3.36
C LYS A 100 3.00 -0.04 -4.37
N LEU A 101 3.46 -1.29 -4.24
CA LEU A 101 4.32 -1.92 -5.24
C LEU A 101 3.60 -2.04 -6.59
N LEU A 102 2.36 -2.54 -6.61
CA LEU A 102 1.60 -2.66 -7.86
C LEU A 102 1.35 -1.29 -8.52
N GLU A 103 1.08 -0.24 -7.74
CA GLU A 103 0.97 1.13 -8.26
C GLU A 103 2.27 1.64 -8.88
N TYR A 104 3.40 1.37 -8.22
CA TYR A 104 4.71 1.73 -8.73
C TYR A 104 5.04 0.98 -10.03
N LEU A 105 4.78 -0.31 -10.07
CA LEU A 105 4.97 -1.13 -11.27
C LEU A 105 4.05 -0.67 -12.41
N TYR A 106 2.82 -0.27 -12.12
CA TYR A 106 1.92 0.32 -13.12
C TYR A 106 2.52 1.58 -13.74
N ASP A 107 3.02 2.51 -12.91
CA ASP A 107 3.62 3.77 -13.38
C ASP A 107 4.87 3.56 -14.23
N MET A 108 5.58 2.47 -13.99
CA MET A 108 6.78 2.09 -14.73
C MET A 108 6.49 1.17 -15.92
N ASN A 109 5.22 0.89 -16.24
CA ASN A 109 4.80 -0.11 -17.23
C ASN A 109 5.45 -1.50 -17.01
N ALA A 110 5.63 -1.88 -15.75
CA ALA A 110 6.34 -3.08 -15.30
C ALA A 110 5.39 -4.17 -14.73
N LEU A 111 4.07 -4.04 -14.97
CA LEU A 111 3.08 -5.05 -14.63
C LEU A 111 2.97 -6.10 -15.73
N GLN A 112 2.92 -7.37 -15.33
CA GLN A 112 2.95 -8.52 -16.25
C GLN A 112 1.66 -8.69 -17.07
N THR A 113 0.47 -8.47 -16.50
CA THR A 113 -0.80 -8.76 -17.18
C THR A 113 -1.69 -7.53 -17.37
N ASP A 114 -2.48 -7.52 -18.44
CA ASP A 114 -3.38 -6.41 -18.75
C ASP A 114 -4.54 -6.30 -17.76
N ILE A 115 -4.95 -7.42 -17.17
CA ILE A 115 -5.91 -7.44 -16.06
C ILE A 115 -5.34 -6.69 -14.85
N ALA A 116 -4.08 -6.96 -14.48
CA ALA A 116 -3.43 -6.26 -13.37
C ALA A 116 -3.30 -4.75 -13.66
N LYS A 117 -2.91 -4.38 -14.90
CA LYS A 117 -2.85 -2.98 -15.34
C LYS A 117 -4.22 -2.30 -15.22
N THR A 118 -5.27 -2.96 -15.69
CA THR A 118 -6.65 -2.43 -15.68
C THR A 118 -7.14 -2.23 -14.25
N TYR A 119 -6.92 -3.22 -13.38
CA TYR A 119 -7.32 -3.15 -11.98
C TYR A 119 -6.59 -2.02 -11.22
N VAL A 120 -5.27 -1.91 -11.38
CA VAL A 120 -4.49 -0.83 -10.75
C VAL A 120 -4.89 0.54 -11.30
N ARG A 121 -5.12 0.65 -12.61
CA ARG A 121 -5.64 1.88 -13.23
C ARG A 121 -6.96 2.30 -12.60
N GLN A 122 -7.91 1.37 -12.42
CA GLN A 122 -9.20 1.65 -11.82
C GLN A 122 -9.07 2.13 -10.36
N ILE A 123 -8.20 1.52 -9.57
CA ILE A 123 -7.89 1.97 -8.20
C ILE A 123 -7.35 3.41 -8.21
N LYS A 124 -6.41 3.72 -9.12
CA LYS A 124 -5.82 5.07 -9.21
C LYS A 124 -6.84 6.12 -9.60
N LEU A 125 -7.67 5.85 -10.61
CA LEU A 125 -8.76 6.74 -11.04
C LEU A 125 -9.77 6.97 -9.90
N SER A 126 -10.14 5.91 -9.18
CA SER A 126 -11.06 5.99 -8.05
C SER A 126 -10.52 6.91 -6.95
N ARG A 127 -9.24 6.78 -6.60
CA ARG A 127 -8.60 7.67 -5.61
C ARG A 127 -8.48 9.11 -6.09
N GLN A 128 -8.26 9.34 -7.39
CA GLN A 128 -8.25 10.69 -7.95
C GLN A 128 -9.64 11.33 -7.85
N LEU A 129 -10.69 10.59 -8.18
CA LEU A 129 -12.06 11.05 -8.06
C LEU A 129 -12.42 11.37 -6.59
N LEU A 130 -12.09 10.48 -5.65
CA LEU A 130 -12.28 10.72 -4.21
C LEU A 130 -11.58 11.99 -3.73
N LYS A 131 -10.32 12.21 -4.16
CA LYS A 131 -9.57 13.45 -3.83
C LYS A 131 -10.25 14.68 -4.42
N SER A 132 -10.71 14.61 -5.68
CA SER A 132 -11.38 15.73 -6.35
C SER A 132 -12.69 16.08 -5.65
N ILE A 133 -13.51 15.10 -5.32
CA ILE A 133 -14.76 15.33 -4.59
C ILE A 133 -14.46 15.91 -3.20
N GLY A 134 -13.52 15.33 -2.45
CA GLY A 134 -13.13 15.84 -1.14
C GLY A 134 -12.67 17.31 -1.15
N ARG A 135 -11.98 17.75 -2.22
CA ARG A 135 -11.61 19.17 -2.41
C ARG A 135 -12.82 20.06 -2.66
N ILE A 136 -13.76 19.61 -3.50
CA ILE A 136 -14.99 20.35 -3.80
C ILE A 136 -15.81 20.51 -2.52
N THR A 137 -16.04 19.42 -1.79
CA THR A 137 -16.77 19.42 -0.53
C THR A 137 -16.12 20.36 0.50
N GLY A 138 -14.78 20.35 0.60
CA GLY A 138 -14.05 21.27 1.49
C GLY A 138 -14.17 22.75 1.10
N ARG A 139 -14.21 23.08 -0.20
CA ARG A 139 -14.44 24.46 -0.66
C ARG A 139 -15.84 24.94 -0.36
N VAL A 140 -16.85 24.10 -0.60
CA VAL A 140 -18.25 24.43 -0.29
C VAL A 140 -18.42 24.70 1.21
N ALA A 141 -17.83 23.88 2.08
CA ALA A 141 -17.80 24.08 3.53
C ALA A 141 -17.33 25.48 3.92
N LYS A 142 -16.17 25.87 3.38
CA LYS A 142 -15.49 27.11 3.71
C LYS A 142 -16.33 28.31 3.28
N ASN A 143 -16.80 28.30 2.03
CA ASN A 143 -17.62 29.39 1.48
C ASN A 143 -18.95 29.54 2.22
N TYR A 144 -19.55 28.44 2.70
CA TYR A 144 -20.81 28.50 3.43
C TYR A 144 -20.63 29.13 4.82
N GLY A 145 -19.58 28.74 5.54
CA GLY A 145 -19.24 29.32 6.84
C GLY A 145 -18.87 30.81 6.76
N GLU A 146 -18.23 31.25 5.67
CA GLU A 146 -17.87 32.65 5.43
C GLU A 146 -19.08 33.53 5.09
N ASN A 147 -20.10 32.99 4.41
CA ASN A 147 -21.24 33.77 3.91
C ASN A 147 -22.48 33.77 4.82
N TYR A 148 -22.66 32.74 5.66
CA TYR A 148 -23.92 32.53 6.40
C TYR A 148 -23.75 32.41 7.93
N GLY A 149 -22.53 32.57 8.46
CA GLY A 149 -22.26 32.59 9.91
C GLY A 149 -22.17 31.21 10.59
N TYR A 150 -21.74 31.21 11.86
CA TYR A 150 -21.37 29.98 12.60
C TYR A 150 -22.55 29.16 13.14
N SER A 151 -23.76 29.72 13.20
CA SER A 151 -24.95 29.05 13.77
C SER A 151 -25.36 27.78 13.01
N ASN A 152 -25.17 27.79 11.68
CA ASN A 152 -25.47 26.65 10.79
C ASN A 152 -24.20 25.88 10.40
N ALA A 153 -23.03 26.21 10.96
CA ALA A 153 -21.76 25.63 10.55
C ALA A 153 -21.61 24.17 10.99
N GLU A 154 -22.21 23.76 12.12
CA GLU A 154 -22.19 22.36 12.56
C GLU A 154 -23.06 21.48 11.67
N GLU A 155 -24.27 21.90 11.30
CA GLU A 155 -25.12 21.16 10.35
C GLU A 155 -24.43 20.99 8.98
N VAL A 156 -23.73 22.03 8.51
CA VAL A 156 -22.94 21.96 7.28
C VAL A 156 -21.76 21.00 7.43
N LYS A 157 -21.04 21.02 8.56
CA LYS A 157 -19.95 20.06 8.84
C LYS A 157 -20.46 18.62 8.89
N GLU A 158 -21.61 18.37 9.53
CA GLU A 158 -22.24 17.05 9.60
C GLU A 158 -22.68 16.57 8.22
N ALA A 159 -23.34 17.42 7.43
CA ALA A 159 -23.72 17.10 6.05
C ALA A 159 -22.49 16.77 5.20
N ILE A 160 -21.39 17.51 5.36
CA ILE A 160 -20.12 17.25 4.69
C ILE A 160 -19.50 15.93 5.13
N LEU A 161 -19.54 15.62 6.43
CA LEU A 161 -19.04 14.37 6.96
C LEU A 161 -19.85 13.19 6.40
N ALA A 162 -21.17 13.30 6.39
CA ALA A 162 -22.08 12.30 5.80
C ALA A 162 -21.82 12.11 4.30
N ILE A 163 -21.62 13.20 3.55
CA ILE A 163 -21.24 13.14 2.13
C ILE A 163 -19.92 12.40 1.96
N LYS A 164 -18.88 12.75 2.73
CA LYS A 164 -17.58 12.08 2.67
C LYS A 164 -17.70 10.58 2.98
N GLN A 165 -18.44 10.22 4.02
CA GLN A 165 -18.69 8.83 4.40
C GLN A 165 -19.42 8.07 3.29
N SER A 166 -20.52 8.63 2.76
CA SER A 166 -21.30 8.02 1.67
C SER A 166 -20.45 7.81 0.40
N ILE A 167 -19.61 8.78 0.06
CA ILE A 167 -18.68 8.66 -1.06
C ILE A 167 -17.66 7.54 -0.79
N GLU A 168 -17.03 7.52 0.39
CA GLU A 168 -16.07 6.48 0.75
C GLU A 168 -16.69 5.08 0.71
N GLU A 169 -17.91 4.92 1.19
CA GLU A 169 -18.67 3.66 1.12
C GLU A 169 -18.95 3.24 -0.31
N THR A 170 -19.39 4.18 -1.16
CA THR A 170 -19.61 3.93 -2.59
C THR A 170 -18.33 3.43 -3.26
N PHE A 171 -17.19 4.06 -2.97
CA PHE A 171 -15.90 3.60 -3.48
C PHE A 171 -15.51 2.22 -2.94
N LYS A 172 -15.72 1.95 -1.64
CA LYS A 172 -15.48 0.62 -1.06
C LYS A 172 -16.31 -0.45 -1.76
N GLN A 173 -17.58 -0.18 -2.05
CA GLN A 173 -18.47 -1.08 -2.79
C GLN A 173 -17.99 -1.31 -4.22
N GLN A 174 -17.63 -0.26 -4.96
CA GLN A 174 -17.09 -0.39 -6.32
C GLN A 174 -15.79 -1.21 -6.35
N MET A 175 -14.88 -1.00 -5.39
CA MET A 175 -13.66 -1.80 -5.27
C MET A 175 -13.98 -3.27 -4.96
N LYS A 176 -14.96 -3.52 -4.08
CA LYS A 176 -15.43 -4.88 -3.79
C LYS A 176 -15.97 -5.57 -5.04
N MET A 177 -16.84 -4.91 -5.81
CA MET A 177 -17.37 -5.45 -7.08
C MET A 177 -16.25 -5.74 -8.09
N SER A 178 -15.30 -4.82 -8.22
CA SER A 178 -14.15 -4.98 -9.13
C SER A 178 -13.28 -6.16 -8.71
N TYR A 179 -13.12 -6.37 -7.40
CA TYR A 179 -12.42 -7.54 -6.87
C TYR A 179 -13.18 -8.84 -7.16
N GLU A 180 -14.50 -8.88 -7.07
CA GLU A 180 -15.28 -10.07 -7.46
C GLU A 180 -15.10 -10.40 -8.95
N ILE A 181 -15.05 -9.40 -9.83
CA ILE A 181 -14.72 -9.60 -11.26
C ILE A 181 -13.29 -10.12 -11.42
N PHE A 182 -12.34 -9.62 -10.63
CA PHE A 182 -10.97 -10.12 -10.64
C PHE A 182 -10.88 -11.60 -10.24
N LYS A 183 -11.74 -12.08 -9.32
CA LYS A 183 -11.74 -13.49 -8.92
C LYS A 183 -12.09 -14.46 -10.06
N SER A 184 -12.81 -14.00 -11.07
CA SER A 184 -13.12 -14.83 -12.24
C SER A 184 -11.96 -14.92 -13.24
N GLN A 185 -10.86 -14.18 -13.03
CA GLN A 185 -9.73 -14.14 -13.96
C GLN A 185 -8.72 -15.27 -13.68
N LYS A 186 -7.98 -15.67 -14.72
CA LYS A 186 -7.00 -16.77 -14.67
C LYS A 186 -5.92 -16.52 -13.61
N GLU A 187 -5.47 -15.28 -13.46
CA GLU A 187 -4.46 -14.89 -12.49
C GLU A 187 -4.90 -15.15 -11.04
N TYR A 188 -6.19 -14.97 -10.73
CA TYR A 188 -6.71 -15.30 -9.41
C TYR A 188 -6.70 -16.81 -9.16
N GLN A 189 -7.00 -17.61 -10.18
CA GLN A 189 -6.94 -19.08 -10.07
C GLN A 189 -5.50 -19.54 -9.82
N ILE A 190 -4.51 -18.94 -10.50
CA ILE A 190 -3.09 -19.19 -10.23
C ILE A 190 -2.75 -18.81 -8.79
N TYR A 191 -3.18 -17.64 -8.31
CA TYR A 191 -2.99 -17.24 -6.91
C TYR A 191 -3.57 -18.28 -5.93
N LEU A 192 -4.77 -18.82 -6.19
CA LEU A 192 -5.38 -19.81 -5.30
C LEU A 192 -4.55 -21.09 -5.19
N VAL A 193 -3.89 -21.53 -6.26
CA VAL A 193 -2.99 -22.69 -6.25
C VAL A 193 -1.81 -22.48 -5.30
N TYR A 194 -1.23 -21.28 -5.27
CA TYR A 194 -0.04 -20.96 -4.47
C TYR A 194 -0.35 -20.21 -3.16
N ARG A 195 -1.63 -20.01 -2.84
CA ARG A 195 -2.06 -19.12 -1.74
C ARG A 195 -1.47 -19.54 -0.40
N ARG A 196 -1.38 -20.84 -0.16
CA ARG A 196 -0.89 -21.38 1.11
C ARG A 196 0.59 -21.09 1.28
N GLU A 197 1.38 -21.37 0.25
CA GLU A 197 2.82 -21.16 0.19
C GLU A 197 3.14 -19.68 0.35
N ILE A 198 2.46 -18.82 -0.42
CA ILE A 198 2.60 -17.35 -0.33
C ILE A 198 2.27 -16.88 1.11
N LYS A 199 1.17 -17.35 1.69
CA LYS A 199 0.80 -16.96 3.06
C LYS A 199 1.85 -17.42 4.07
N ASN A 200 2.38 -18.62 3.92
CA ASN A 200 3.39 -19.19 4.83
C ASN A 200 4.71 -18.40 4.75
N GLU A 201 5.19 -18.08 3.55
CA GLU A 201 6.39 -17.25 3.37
C GLU A 201 6.23 -15.88 4.05
N ILE A 202 5.08 -15.22 3.84
CA ILE A 202 4.80 -13.94 4.49
C ILE A 202 4.68 -14.10 6.01
N SER A 203 4.09 -15.19 6.52
CA SER A 203 4.02 -15.46 7.96
C SER A 203 5.41 -15.70 8.58
N GLN A 204 6.36 -16.28 7.85
CA GLN A 204 7.72 -16.50 8.34
C GLN A 204 8.48 -15.19 8.58
N ILE A 205 8.20 -14.14 7.78
CA ILE A 205 8.76 -12.79 8.02
C ILE A 205 8.24 -12.22 9.34
N TYR A 206 6.96 -12.47 9.65
CA TYR A 206 6.34 -12.05 10.90
C TYR A 206 6.96 -12.76 12.09
N SER A 207 7.11 -14.09 12.04
CA SER A 207 7.70 -14.89 13.11
C SER A 207 9.21 -14.75 13.27
N GLU A 208 9.84 -13.79 12.58
CA GLU A 208 11.29 -13.56 12.53
C GLU A 208 12.11 -14.80 12.09
N GLY A 209 11.44 -15.79 11.47
CA GLY A 209 12.01 -17.10 11.16
C GLY A 209 12.46 -17.29 9.72
N LEU A 210 12.48 -16.22 8.92
CA LEU A 210 12.80 -16.35 7.50
C LEU A 210 14.32 -16.43 7.30
N GLN A 211 14.83 -17.66 7.17
CA GLN A 211 16.06 -17.93 6.44
C GLN A 211 15.70 -17.92 4.96
N LEU A 212 16.12 -16.90 4.21
CA LEU A 212 15.90 -16.80 2.76
C LEU A 212 16.66 -17.93 2.06
N ASN A 213 16.09 -19.13 2.00
CA ASN A 213 16.58 -20.19 1.13
C ASN A 213 16.13 -19.88 -0.30
N ASN A 214 17.03 -20.08 -1.27
CA ASN A 214 16.75 -19.90 -2.69
C ASN A 214 15.42 -20.57 -3.08
N PRO A 215 14.62 -19.96 -3.98
CA PRO A 215 13.29 -20.44 -4.31
C PRO A 215 13.30 -21.93 -4.73
N PRO A 216 12.36 -22.77 -4.23
CA PRO A 216 12.37 -24.23 -4.39
C PRO A 216 12.13 -24.77 -5.82
N HIS A 217 12.34 -23.98 -6.89
CA HIS A 217 12.08 -24.41 -8.27
C HIS A 217 13.24 -24.31 -9.26
N LEU A 218 14.47 -24.02 -8.82
CA LEU A 218 15.66 -24.20 -9.69
C LEU A 218 16.10 -25.68 -9.86
N ALA A 219 15.37 -26.64 -9.28
CA ALA A 219 15.65 -28.07 -9.45
C ALA A 219 14.97 -28.74 -10.68
N LEU A 220 14.23 -27.99 -11.52
CA LEU A 220 13.49 -28.58 -12.66
C LEU A 220 13.86 -28.04 -14.05
N THR A 221 15.01 -27.38 -14.20
CA THR A 221 15.62 -27.16 -15.52
C THR A 221 17.05 -27.70 -15.52
N GLY A 222 17.13 -29.02 -15.33
CA GLY A 222 18.30 -29.83 -15.65
C GLY A 222 17.85 -30.95 -16.57
N LYS A 223 17.64 -30.62 -17.85
CA LYS A 223 17.79 -31.48 -19.04
C LYS A 223 17.47 -30.69 -20.29
#